data_AF-A0A4Y3ND54-F1
#
_entry.id   AF-A0A4Y3ND54-F1
#
_cell.length_a   1.000
_cell.length_b   1.000
_cell.length_c   1.000
_cell.angle_alpha   90.00
_cell.angle_beta   90.00
_cell.angle_gamma   90.00
#
_symmetry.space_group_name_H-M   'P 1'
#
loop_
_entity.id
_entity.type
_entity.pdbx_description
1 polymer ?
#
loop_
_entity_poly.entity_id
_entity_poly.type
_entity_poly.pdbx_seq_one_letter_code
_entity_poly.pdbx_strand_id
1 'polypeptide(L)'
;MPTTLRPLQIAYAQKELARLDHIREVLAAHKNGASQTAIANDAGISQAEVSRILRRVEAVPGAVARSPREVILRHAAGQLDHTSMLTELVSWNYSFAQDAEPENPLSVRTSGSWEQVTDALHRGLLSDDDFDYLLEHVRKSFAGTTKGDLDDGNGRAVAHRARVDSSDTAWVLT
;
A
#
# COMPACT_ATOMS: atom_id res chain seq x y z
N MET A 1 -6.07 5.03 21.27
CA MET A 1 -7.11 6.08 21.14
C MET A 1 -7.14 6.53 19.69
N PRO A 2 -8.30 6.69 19.05
CA PRO A 2 -8.37 7.09 17.65
C PRO A 2 -7.75 8.48 17.45
N THR A 3 -6.96 8.65 16.38
CA THR A 3 -6.34 9.95 16.05
C THR A 3 -7.40 11.01 15.83
N THR A 4 -7.25 12.14 16.52
CA THR A 4 -8.04 13.34 16.18
C THR A 4 -7.43 14.00 14.95
N LEU A 5 -8.09 13.83 13.80
CA LEU A 5 -7.63 14.39 12.53
C LEU A 5 -7.86 15.90 12.46
N ARG A 6 -6.86 16.63 11.95
CA ARG A 6 -6.92 18.07 11.72
C ARG A 6 -7.70 18.37 10.43
N PRO A 7 -8.36 19.53 10.31
CA PRO A 7 -9.12 19.89 9.11
C PRO A 7 -8.34 19.78 7.79
N LEU A 8 -7.06 20.15 7.78
CA LEU A 8 -6.20 20.03 6.59
C LEU A 8 -5.89 18.58 6.21
N GLN A 9 -5.83 17.65 7.16
CA GLN A 9 -5.63 16.23 6.89
C GLN A 9 -6.88 15.62 6.26
N ILE A 10 -8.07 16.00 6.74
CA ILE A 10 -9.35 15.58 6.17
C ILE A 10 -9.48 16.10 4.73
N ALA A 11 -9.22 17.39 4.52
CA ALA A 11 -9.27 18.00 3.18
C ALA A 11 -8.25 17.37 2.22
N TYR A 12 -7.04 17.05 2.72
CA TYR A 12 -6.05 16.30 1.95
C TYR A 12 -6.56 14.93 1.55
N ALA A 13 -7.14 14.17 2.49
CA ALA A 13 -7.69 12.85 2.21
C ALA A 13 -8.79 12.87 1.16
N GLN A 14 -9.73 13.80 1.29
CA GLN A 14 -10.81 14.00 0.31
C GLN A 14 -10.26 14.33 -1.09
N LYS A 15 -9.27 15.24 -1.17
CA LYS A 15 -8.63 15.59 -2.45
C LYS A 15 -7.93 14.40 -3.10
N GLU A 16 -7.20 13.62 -2.33
CA GLU A 16 -6.47 12.46 -2.84
C GLU A 16 -7.40 11.35 -3.30
N LEU A 17 -8.49 11.10 -2.57
CA LEU A 17 -9.52 10.14 -2.96
C LEU A 17 -10.24 10.59 -4.22
N ALA A 18 -10.66 11.86 -4.30
CA ALA A 18 -11.29 12.41 -5.50
C ALA A 18 -10.38 12.26 -6.73
N ARG A 19 -9.06 12.47 -6.57
CA ARG A 19 -8.09 12.24 -7.64
C ARG A 19 -8.02 10.77 -8.07
N LEU A 20 -8.01 9.83 -7.13
CA LEU A 20 -7.98 8.38 -7.41
C LEU A 20 -9.28 7.93 -8.10
N ASP A 21 -10.43 8.35 -7.58
CA ASP A 21 -11.74 8.02 -8.11
C ASP A 21 -11.88 8.61 -9.53
N HIS A 22 -11.46 9.85 -9.77
CA HIS A 22 -11.45 10.44 -11.11
C HIS A 22 -10.64 9.61 -12.13
N ILE A 23 -9.44 9.13 -11.74
CA ILE A 23 -8.63 8.28 -12.62
C ILE A 23 -9.36 6.96 -12.91
N ARG A 24 -10.00 6.35 -11.90
CA ARG A 24 -10.76 5.11 -12.06
C ARG A 24 -11.97 5.28 -12.96
N GLU A 25 -12.70 6.38 -12.85
CA GLU A 25 -13.83 6.69 -13.71
C GLU A 25 -13.40 6.90 -15.17
N VAL A 26 -12.30 7.63 -15.41
CA VAL A 26 -11.70 7.79 -16.75
C VAL A 26 -11.36 6.42 -17.36
N LEU A 27 -10.76 5.52 -16.58
CA LEU A 27 -10.44 4.16 -17.03
C LEU A 27 -11.68 3.32 -17.29
N ALA A 28 -12.68 3.40 -16.43
CA ALA A 28 -13.94 2.67 -16.57
C ALA A 28 -14.66 3.10 -17.85
N ALA A 29 -14.79 4.41 -18.08
CA ALA A 29 -15.38 4.96 -19.29
C ALA A 29 -14.62 4.51 -20.55
N HIS A 30 -13.29 4.53 -20.52
CA HIS A 30 -12.48 4.06 -21.64
C HIS A 30 -12.67 2.56 -21.91
N LYS A 31 -12.69 1.72 -20.86
CA LYS A 31 -12.95 0.27 -20.96
C LYS A 31 -14.35 -0.04 -21.49
N ASN A 32 -15.32 0.82 -21.21
CA ASN A 32 -16.69 0.73 -21.73
C ASN A 32 -16.84 1.24 -23.17
N GLY A 33 -15.73 1.59 -23.84
CA GLY A 33 -15.72 1.98 -25.26
C GLY A 33 -15.93 3.46 -25.52
N ALA A 34 -15.98 4.32 -24.50
CA ALA A 34 -16.09 5.76 -24.71
C ALA A 34 -14.81 6.30 -25.38
N SER A 35 -14.98 7.21 -26.34
CA SER A 35 -13.85 7.90 -26.97
C SER A 35 -13.20 8.87 -25.99
N GLN A 36 -11.89 9.13 -26.13
CA GLN A 36 -11.20 10.08 -25.25
C GLN A 36 -11.79 11.49 -25.31
N THR A 37 -12.37 11.89 -26.44
CA THR A 37 -13.09 13.16 -26.58
C THR A 37 -14.39 13.18 -25.79
N ALA A 38 -15.16 12.09 -25.80
CA ALA A 38 -16.38 11.99 -24.99
C ALA A 38 -16.04 12.02 -23.50
N ILE A 39 -15.01 11.26 -23.09
CA ILE A 39 -14.51 11.27 -21.70
C ILE A 39 -14.04 12.66 -21.29
N ALA A 40 -13.28 13.35 -22.15
CA ALA A 40 -12.78 14.70 -21.86
C ALA A 40 -13.92 15.69 -21.62
N ASN A 41 -14.95 15.66 -22.46
CA ASN A 41 -16.12 16.52 -22.34
C ASN A 41 -16.90 16.26 -21.04
N ASP A 42 -17.13 14.99 -20.71
CA ASP A 42 -17.86 14.58 -19.50
C ASP A 42 -17.07 14.90 -18.22
N ALA A 43 -15.78 14.59 -18.22
CA ALA A 43 -14.88 14.81 -17.10
C ALA A 43 -14.43 16.28 -16.92
N GLY A 44 -14.77 17.17 -17.86
CA GLY A 44 -14.42 18.59 -17.80
C GLY A 44 -12.92 18.87 -17.94
N ILE A 45 -12.17 17.99 -18.62
CA ILE A 45 -10.72 18.09 -18.81
C ILE A 45 -10.34 18.04 -20.30
N SER A 46 -9.07 18.27 -20.62
CA SER A 46 -8.61 18.17 -22.02
C SER A 46 -8.47 16.71 -22.48
N GLN A 47 -8.69 16.46 -23.77
CA GLN A 47 -8.44 15.13 -24.36
C GLN A 47 -6.97 14.69 -24.23
N ALA A 48 -6.02 15.64 -24.26
CA ALA A 48 -4.62 15.36 -24.00
C ALA A 48 -4.37 14.88 -22.55
N GLU A 49 -5.12 15.41 -21.57
CA GLU A 49 -5.05 14.97 -20.18
C GLU A 49 -5.63 13.56 -19.99
N VAL A 50 -6.76 13.25 -20.63
CA VAL A 50 -7.29 11.87 -20.69
C VAL A 50 -6.23 10.92 -21.23
N SER A 51 -5.58 11.26 -22.35
CA SER A 51 -4.51 10.45 -22.94
C SER A 51 -3.35 10.22 -21.96
N ARG A 52 -2.93 11.25 -21.21
CA ARG A 52 -1.86 11.13 -20.19
C ARG A 52 -2.28 10.21 -19.03
N ILE A 53 -3.52 10.33 -18.56
CA ILE A 53 -4.06 9.47 -17.49
C ILE A 53 -4.02 8.00 -17.94
N LEU A 54 -4.56 7.70 -19.12
CA LEU A 54 -4.61 6.33 -19.66
C LEU A 54 -3.20 5.73 -19.81
N ARG A 55 -2.26 6.47 -20.42
CA ARG A 55 -0.87 6.02 -20.58
C ARG A 55 -0.18 5.76 -19.26
N ARG A 56 -0.40 6.61 -18.25
CA ARG A 56 0.21 6.46 -16.93
C ARG A 56 -0.26 5.17 -16.25
N VAL A 57 -1.54 4.85 -16.39
CA VAL A 57 -2.11 3.62 -15.81
C VAL A 57 -1.65 2.40 -16.58
N GLU A 58 -1.54 2.49 -17.91
CA GLU A 58 -1.00 1.39 -18.73
C GLU A 58 0.46 1.08 -18.36
N ALA A 59 1.27 2.12 -18.13
CA ALA A 59 2.67 1.95 -17.70
C ALA A 59 2.79 1.36 -16.28
N VAL A 60 1.83 1.63 -15.39
CA VAL A 60 1.82 1.13 -14.02
C VAL A 60 0.40 0.67 -13.66
N PRO A 61 -0.01 -0.55 -14.06
CA PRO A 61 -1.37 -1.03 -13.85
C PRO A 61 -1.79 -1.05 -12.37
N GLY A 62 -0.83 -1.27 -11.46
CA GLY A 62 -1.05 -1.23 -10.01
C GLY A 62 -1.31 0.15 -9.43
N ALA A 63 -1.09 1.25 -10.18
CA ALA A 63 -1.22 2.62 -9.67
C ALA A 63 -2.66 3.02 -9.27
N VAL A 64 -3.65 2.25 -9.73
CA VAL A 64 -5.08 2.45 -9.41
C VAL A 64 -5.68 1.31 -8.62
N ALA A 65 -4.88 0.28 -8.29
CA ALA A 65 -5.30 -0.78 -7.39
C ALA A 65 -5.60 -0.19 -6.01
N ARG A 66 -6.53 -0.84 -5.29
CA ARG A 66 -6.79 -0.48 -3.90
C ARG A 66 -5.52 -0.70 -3.09
N SER A 67 -5.23 0.20 -2.16
CA SER A 67 -3.96 0.26 -1.44
C SER A 67 -4.18 0.57 0.04
N PRO A 68 -3.25 0.18 0.94
CA PRO A 68 -3.34 0.53 2.36
C PRO A 68 -3.51 2.05 2.58
N ARG A 69 -2.78 2.86 1.80
CA ARG A 69 -2.95 4.33 1.83
C ARG A 69 -4.39 4.75 1.57
N GLU A 70 -5.04 4.17 0.56
CA GLU A 70 -6.42 4.51 0.23
C GLU A 70 -7.38 4.16 1.37
N VAL A 71 -7.21 3.00 2.00
CA VAL A 71 -8.03 2.56 3.15
C VAL A 71 -7.96 3.59 4.28
N ILE A 72 -6.74 4.05 4.60
CA ILE A 72 -6.50 5.08 5.62
C ILE A 72 -7.10 6.43 5.20
N LEU A 73 -6.97 6.82 3.93
CA LEU A 73 -7.57 8.07 3.45
C LEU A 73 -9.10 8.03 3.50
N ARG A 74 -9.72 6.89 3.18
CA ARG A 74 -11.18 6.73 3.29
C ARG A 74 -11.63 6.86 4.73
N HIS A 75 -10.89 6.31 5.68
CA HIS A 75 -11.13 6.56 7.09
C HIS A 75 -11.01 8.04 7.45
N ALA A 76 -9.92 8.67 7.02
CA ALA A 76 -9.66 10.07 7.30
C ALA A 76 -10.69 11.03 6.68
N ALA A 77 -11.31 10.65 5.56
CA ALA A 77 -12.40 11.37 4.92
C ALA A 77 -13.79 11.05 5.50
N GLY A 78 -13.88 10.17 6.50
CA GLY A 78 -15.14 9.73 7.11
C GLY A 78 -15.97 8.77 6.25
N GLN A 79 -15.38 8.18 5.21
CA GLN A 79 -16.04 7.21 4.32
C GLN A 79 -15.90 5.76 4.80
N LEU A 80 -15.01 5.52 5.78
CA LEU A 80 -14.75 4.22 6.38
C LEU A 80 -14.62 4.39 7.90
N ASP A 81 -15.33 3.61 8.69
CA ASP A 81 -15.16 3.65 10.14
C ASP A 81 -13.81 3.05 10.55
N HIS A 82 -13.36 3.39 11.77
CA HIS A 82 -12.05 3.00 12.28
C HIS A 82 -11.88 1.47 12.39
N THR A 83 -12.92 0.76 12.81
CA THR A 83 -12.88 -0.70 12.96
C THR A 83 -12.78 -1.39 11.61
N SER A 84 -13.54 -0.93 10.61
CA SER A 84 -13.45 -1.42 9.23
C SER A 84 -12.08 -1.15 8.62
N MET A 85 -11.51 0.03 8.86
CA MET A 85 -10.14 0.38 8.43
C MET A 85 -9.13 -0.62 8.98
N LEU A 86 -9.09 -0.84 10.30
CA LEU A 86 -8.15 -1.76 10.92
C LEU A 86 -8.35 -3.21 10.47
N THR A 87 -9.60 -3.65 10.32
CA THR A 87 -9.91 -5.01 9.85
C THR A 87 -9.34 -5.26 8.46
N GLU A 88 -9.57 -4.31 7.53
CA GLU A 88 -9.05 -4.40 6.17
C GLU A 88 -7.51 -4.37 6.16
N LEU A 89 -6.90 -3.46 6.91
CA LEU A 89 -5.44 -3.33 6.99
C LEU A 89 -4.75 -4.54 7.64
N VAL A 90 -5.35 -5.20 8.63
CA VAL A 90 -4.79 -6.43 9.23
C VAL A 90 -4.82 -7.59 8.24
N SER A 91 -5.86 -7.68 7.41
CA SER A 91 -5.99 -8.73 6.41
C SER A 91 -5.12 -8.52 5.15
N TRP A 92 -4.41 -7.39 5.08
CA TRP A 92 -3.67 -7.01 3.89
C TRP A 92 -2.39 -7.84 3.72
N ASN A 93 -2.17 -8.37 2.51
CA ASN A 93 -0.91 -9.03 2.17
C ASN A 93 0.17 -7.99 1.86
N TYR A 94 0.89 -7.55 2.90
CA TYR A 94 1.90 -6.51 2.76
C TYR A 94 3.14 -7.00 2.00
N SER A 95 3.65 -6.11 1.17
CA SER A 95 5.01 -6.13 0.63
C SER A 95 5.86 -5.11 1.38
N PHE A 96 7.12 -5.42 1.61
CA PHE A 96 8.10 -4.53 2.23
C PHE A 96 9.12 -4.04 1.20
N ALA A 97 9.82 -2.96 1.53
CA ALA A 97 10.90 -2.48 0.68
C ALA A 97 11.91 -3.58 0.35
N GLN A 98 12.25 -3.65 -0.93
CA GLN A 98 13.32 -4.51 -1.45
C GLN A 98 14.38 -3.62 -2.09
N ASP A 99 15.62 -4.09 -2.09
CA ASP A 99 16.69 -3.43 -2.83
C ASP A 99 16.29 -3.34 -4.31
N ALA A 100 16.59 -2.20 -4.93
CA ALA A 100 16.28 -2.02 -6.33
C ALA A 100 17.07 -3.02 -7.19
N GLU A 101 16.44 -3.55 -8.24
CA GLU A 101 17.13 -4.45 -9.17
C GLU A 101 18.36 -3.74 -9.78
N PRO A 102 19.51 -4.44 -9.92
CA PRO A 102 20.77 -3.85 -10.38
C PRO A 102 20.67 -3.12 -11.72
N GLU A 103 19.67 -3.47 -12.52
CA GLU A 103 19.40 -2.98 -13.87
C GLU A 103 18.44 -1.78 -13.95
N ASN A 104 17.97 -1.24 -12.81
CA ASN A 104 17.15 -0.03 -12.76
C ASN A 104 17.72 1.05 -11.80
N PRO A 105 18.61 1.94 -12.27
CA PRO A 105 19.40 2.85 -11.43
C PRO A 105 18.66 4.11 -10.93
N LEU A 106 17.33 4.20 -11.06
CA LEU A 106 16.58 5.42 -10.70
C LEU A 106 16.19 5.51 -9.21
N SER A 107 16.33 4.42 -8.45
CA SER A 107 16.11 4.39 -6.99
C SER A 107 16.94 3.29 -6.33
N VAL A 108 17.35 3.46 -5.08
CA VAL A 108 18.11 2.46 -4.31
C VAL A 108 17.21 1.33 -3.78
N ARG A 109 15.91 1.59 -3.62
CA ARG A 109 14.91 0.62 -3.12
C ARG A 109 13.57 0.77 -3.83
N THR A 110 12.87 -0.33 -3.99
CA THR A 110 11.46 -0.37 -4.40
C THR A 110 10.59 -0.37 -3.15
N SER A 111 9.77 0.67 -2.94
CA SER A 111 8.86 0.75 -1.78
C SER A 111 7.78 -0.33 -1.86
N GLY A 112 7.55 -1.03 -0.75
CA GLY A 112 6.43 -1.92 -0.58
C GLY A 112 5.14 -1.19 -0.20
N SER A 113 4.12 -2.00 0.11
CA SER A 113 2.83 -1.50 0.58
C SER A 113 2.82 -1.17 2.07
N TRP A 114 3.75 -1.72 2.86
CA TRP A 114 3.90 -1.36 4.27
C TRP A 114 4.36 0.09 4.47
N GLU A 115 5.23 0.59 3.59
CA GLU A 115 5.73 1.97 3.61
C GLU A 115 4.60 3.01 3.51
N GLN A 116 3.46 2.62 2.93
CA GLN A 116 2.27 3.47 2.87
C GLN A 116 1.61 3.66 4.24
N VAL A 117 1.65 2.62 5.09
CA VAL A 117 1.17 2.68 6.48
C VAL A 117 2.12 3.55 7.31
N THR A 118 3.43 3.38 7.12
CA THR A 118 4.45 4.21 7.77
C THR A 118 4.35 5.70 7.37
N ASP A 119 4.17 6.01 6.07
CA ASP A 119 3.94 7.39 5.60
C ASP A 119 2.66 7.99 6.20
N ALA A 120 1.60 7.19 6.36
CA ALA A 120 0.37 7.64 6.99
C ALA A 120 0.57 7.98 8.48
N LEU A 121 1.37 7.21 9.22
CA LEU A 121 1.77 7.55 10.59
C LEU A 121 2.52 8.90 10.63
N HIS A 122 3.55 9.07 9.80
CA HIS A 122 4.32 10.33 9.74
C HIS A 122 3.47 11.55 9.38
N ARG A 123 2.41 11.36 8.59
CA ARG A 123 1.44 12.41 8.24
C ARG A 123 0.39 12.65 9.33
N GLY A 124 0.37 11.85 10.38
CA GLY A 124 -0.63 11.85 11.44
C GLY A 124 -2.02 11.45 10.95
N LEU A 125 -2.09 10.58 9.94
CA LEU A 125 -3.35 9.95 9.46
C LEU A 125 -3.66 8.64 10.20
N LEU A 126 -2.65 8.06 10.87
CA LEU A 126 -2.78 6.96 11.82
C LEU A 126 -2.27 7.40 13.20
N SER A 127 -2.76 6.77 14.26
CA SER A 127 -2.20 6.93 15.60
C SER A 127 -1.02 5.98 15.78
N ASP A 128 -0.15 6.28 16.75
CA ASP A 128 0.89 5.33 17.19
C ASP A 128 0.26 4.01 17.66
N ASP A 129 -0.86 4.07 18.40
CA ASP A 129 -1.59 2.87 18.87
C ASP A 129 -2.10 2.01 17.71
N ASP A 130 -2.66 2.63 16.67
CA ASP A 130 -3.13 1.92 15.48
C ASP A 130 -1.96 1.30 14.71
N PHE A 131 -0.85 2.03 14.60
CA PHE A 131 0.35 1.53 13.95
C PHE A 131 0.94 0.32 14.69
N ASP A 132 1.06 0.40 16.01
CA ASP A 132 1.56 -0.70 16.85
C ASP A 132 0.64 -1.92 16.78
N TYR A 133 -0.69 -1.69 16.78
CA TYR A 133 -1.68 -2.74 16.59
C TYR A 133 -1.49 -3.45 15.24
N LEU A 134 -1.32 -2.70 14.15
CA LEU A 134 -1.06 -3.27 12.83
C LEU A 134 0.26 -4.03 12.79
N LEU A 135 1.34 -3.46 13.32
CA LEU A 135 2.66 -4.06 13.33
C LEU A 135 2.67 -5.43 14.04
N GLU A 136 2.02 -5.54 15.19
CA GLU A 136 1.96 -6.79 15.94
C GLU A 136 1.15 -7.88 15.20
N HIS A 137 0.07 -7.52 14.50
CA HIS A 137 -0.72 -8.47 13.71
C HIS A 137 0.00 -8.91 12.44
N VAL A 138 0.63 -7.97 11.74
CA VAL A 138 1.40 -8.26 10.55
C VAL A 138 2.58 -9.17 10.89
N ARG A 139 3.31 -8.90 11.98
CA ARG A 139 4.42 -9.77 12.45
C ARG A 139 3.96 -11.19 12.77
N LYS A 140 2.80 -11.37 13.40
CA LYS A 140 2.22 -12.70 13.66
C LYS A 140 1.90 -13.46 12.37
N SER A 141 1.37 -12.76 11.37
CA SER A 141 1.09 -13.36 10.06
C SER A 141 2.37 -13.88 9.39
N PHE A 142 3.49 -13.17 9.53
CA PHE A 142 4.78 -13.62 8.99
C PHE A 142 5.46 -14.72 9.85
N ALA A 143 5.34 -14.66 11.17
CA ALA A 143 5.90 -15.67 12.07
C ALA A 143 5.17 -17.03 11.98
N GLY A 144 3.87 -17.02 11.67
CA GLY A 144 3.07 -18.23 11.43
C GLY A 144 3.51 -18.98 10.17
N THR A 145 3.90 -18.26 9.11
CA THR A 145 4.36 -18.84 7.85
C THR A 145 5.67 -19.61 8.01
N THR A 146 6.63 -19.12 8.80
CA THR A 146 7.91 -19.81 9.03
C THR A 146 7.77 -21.08 9.89
N LYS A 147 6.75 -21.17 10.74
CA LYS A 147 6.54 -22.35 11.61
C LYS A 147 5.83 -23.51 10.90
N GLY A 148 5.12 -23.25 9.80
CA GLY A 148 4.47 -24.28 8.97
C GLY A 148 5.42 -25.03 8.03
N ASP A 149 6.52 -24.40 7.61
CA ASP A 149 7.52 -24.98 6.68
C ASP A 149 8.64 -25.78 7.40
N LEU A 150 8.56 -25.93 8.73
CA LEU A 150 9.54 -26.67 9.53
C LEU A 150 8.95 -27.88 10.27
N ASP A 151 7.68 -28.22 10.04
CA ASP A 151 7.04 -29.43 10.58
C ASP A 151 6.85 -30.50 9.50
N ASP A 152 7.96 -30.97 8.94
CA ASP A 152 8.00 -32.17 8.10
C ASP A 152 7.96 -33.45 8.95
N GLY A 153 7.01 -33.55 9.89
CA GLY A 153 6.50 -34.82 10.47
C GLY A 153 7.47 -35.98 10.73
N ASN A 154 8.74 -35.74 11.03
CA ASN A 154 9.73 -36.79 11.23
C ASN A 154 10.83 -36.29 12.17
N GLY A 155 10.58 -36.46 13.48
CA GLY A 155 11.49 -36.08 14.55
C GLY A 155 12.86 -36.79 14.46
N ARG A 156 13.79 -36.22 13.68
CA ARG A 156 15.22 -36.56 13.75
C ARG A 156 16.05 -35.29 13.66
N ALA A 157 16.76 -35.02 14.76
CA ALA A 157 17.87 -34.07 14.77
C ALA A 157 18.96 -34.59 13.82
N VAL A 158 19.20 -33.88 12.72
CA VAL A 158 20.39 -34.05 11.89
C VAL A 158 21.27 -32.83 12.04
N ALA A 159 22.29 -32.98 12.88
CA ALA A 159 23.44 -32.10 12.88
C ALA A 159 24.17 -32.26 11.55
N HIS A 160 24.21 -31.22 10.72
CA HIS A 160 25.33 -31.02 9.82
C HIS A 160 25.76 -29.56 9.80
N ARG A 161 27.04 -29.41 10.14
CA ARG A 161 27.81 -28.19 10.28
C ARG A 161 28.12 -27.62 8.91
N ALA A 162 27.66 -26.41 8.63
CA ALA A 162 28.30 -25.47 7.71
C ALA A 162 28.24 -24.07 8.33
N ARG A 163 29.41 -23.62 8.80
CA ARG A 163 29.80 -22.25 9.18
C ARG A 163 30.23 -21.58 7.86
N VAL A 164 29.94 -20.36 7.43
CA VAL A 164 29.98 -18.96 7.94
C VAL A 164 29.27 -18.20 6.79
N ASP A 165 28.36 -17.25 6.97
CA ASP A 165 28.66 -15.93 7.52
C ASP A 165 27.44 -15.25 8.11
N SER A 166 27.71 -14.58 9.22
CA SER A 166 26.82 -13.79 10.02
C SER A 166 26.83 -12.38 9.44
N SER A 167 25.68 -11.87 9.03
CA SER A 167 25.46 -10.43 8.98
C SER A 167 24.02 -10.18 9.34
N ASP A 168 23.88 -9.49 10.46
CA ASP A 168 22.69 -9.26 11.23
C ASP A 168 21.49 -8.77 10.42
N THR A 169 20.34 -9.29 10.84
CA THR A 169 19.06 -8.61 10.92
C THR A 169 19.20 -7.10 11.14
N ALA A 170 19.19 -6.33 10.05
CA ALA A 170 19.00 -4.89 10.09
C ALA A 170 17.50 -4.56 10.06
N TRP A 171 16.80 -4.88 11.17
CA TRP A 171 15.60 -4.14 11.54
C TRP A 171 16.07 -2.85 12.20
N VAL A 172 16.25 -1.79 11.42
CA VAL A 172 16.48 -0.45 11.97
C VAL A 172 15.54 0.51 11.27
N LEU A 173 14.52 0.91 12.04
CA LEU A 173 13.76 2.14 11.87
C LEU A 173 14.76 3.31 11.80
N THR A 174 14.77 4.05 10.70
CA THR A 174 15.18 5.45 10.67
C THR A 174 14.41 6.16 9.58
#